data_AF-A0AAE1XD77-F1
#
_entry.id   AF-A0AAE1XD77-F1
#
_cell.length_a   1.000
_cell.length_b   1.000
_cell.length_c   1.000
_cell.angle_alpha   90.00
_cell.angle_beta   90.00
_cell.angle_gamma   90.00
#
_symmetry.space_group_name_H-M   'P 1'
#
loop_
_entity.id
_entity.type
_entity.pdbx_description
1 polymer ?
#
loop_
_entity_poly.entity_id
_entity_poly.type
_entity_poly.pdbx_seq_one_letter_code
_entity_poly.pdbx_strand_id
1 'polypeptide(L)'
;MAGMTLNMKLSGDFFFRKVDELDKTIAVAAKDPSWYGIDEVELDKRRRWTSNARTQVRNVKKSLVTQNESNGTSTSTINGMRRELMRIQNSHQAEKSNQYNVQGNDDFISSESDRQLLLIRQQDEELDELSASVQRIGDVGLTIHEELLAQEKIIDELGTEMEGTSNRLDFVQKKVAMVMKKAGAKGQLMMILFLLALFIVLFVLVFSHRELETSKLSYE
;
A
#
# COMPACT_ATOMS: atom_id res chain seq x y z
N MET A 1 -20.28 -3.89 -19.58
CA MET A 1 -19.92 -2.57 -19.02
C MET A 1 -20.45 -2.33 -17.60
N ALA A 2 -21.71 -2.65 -17.25
CA ALA A 2 -22.26 -2.37 -15.91
C ALA A 2 -21.51 -3.02 -14.71
N GLY A 3 -20.96 -4.22 -14.88
CA GLY A 3 -20.17 -4.88 -13.83
C GLY A 3 -18.79 -4.25 -13.56
N MET A 4 -18.21 -3.59 -14.56
CA MET A 4 -16.90 -2.93 -14.45
C MET A 4 -17.02 -1.60 -13.70
N THR A 5 -18.08 -0.85 -13.98
CA THR A 5 -18.42 0.40 -13.27
C THR A 5 -18.78 0.17 -11.80
N LEU A 6 -19.40 -0.98 -11.47
CA LEU A 6 -19.74 -1.32 -10.09
C LEU A 6 -18.48 -1.67 -9.27
N ASN A 7 -17.57 -2.47 -9.83
CA ASN A 7 -16.29 -2.80 -9.19
C ASN A 7 -15.43 -1.55 -8.96
N MET A 8 -15.39 -0.65 -9.94
CA MET A 8 -14.63 0.58 -9.85
C MET A 8 -15.19 1.55 -8.79
N LYS A 9 -16.51 1.59 -8.62
CA LYS A 9 -17.17 2.39 -7.57
C LYS A 9 -16.98 1.81 -6.16
N LEU A 10 -17.11 0.49 -6.01
CA LEU A 10 -16.84 -0.22 -4.76
C LEU A 10 -15.38 -0.06 -4.32
N SER A 11 -14.44 -0.17 -5.26
CA SER A 11 -13.01 0.06 -5.01
C SER A 11 -12.72 1.52 -4.59
N GLY A 12 -13.35 2.49 -5.26
CA GLY A 12 -13.23 3.90 -4.90
C GLY A 12 -13.76 4.22 -3.50
N ASP A 13 -14.93 3.70 -3.12
CA ASP A 13 -15.50 3.90 -1.78
C ASP A 13 -14.69 3.16 -0.69
N PHE A 14 -14.12 2.00 -0.99
CA PHE A 14 -13.19 1.30 -0.09
C PHE A 14 -11.92 2.10 0.17
N PHE A 15 -11.30 2.63 -0.88
CA PHE A 15 -10.08 3.42 -0.77
C PHE A 15 -10.32 4.73 -0.02
N PHE A 16 -11.46 5.39 -0.25
CA PHE A 16 -11.87 6.58 0.51
C PHE A 16 -11.97 6.30 2.02
N ARG A 17 -12.62 5.19 2.39
CA ARG A 17 -12.74 4.78 3.81
C ARG A 17 -11.37 4.51 4.45
N LYS A 18 -10.44 3.91 3.70
CA LYS A 18 -9.08 3.63 4.16
C LYS A 18 -8.27 4.91 4.41
N VAL A 19 -8.38 5.90 3.53
CA VAL A 19 -7.73 7.21 3.70
C VAL A 19 -8.29 7.94 4.92
N ASP A 20 -9.60 7.92 5.14
CA ASP A 20 -10.23 8.53 6.33
C ASP A 20 -9.85 7.80 7.63
N GLU A 21 -9.67 6.48 7.60
CA GLU A 21 -9.20 5.70 8.76
C GLU A 21 -7.74 6.04 9.11
N LEU A 22 -6.89 6.20 8.09
CA LEU A 22 -5.50 6.60 8.26
C LEU A 22 -5.35 8.04 8.80
N ASP A 23 -6.24 8.95 8.42
CA ASP A 23 -6.29 10.31 8.99
C ASP A 23 -6.60 10.27 10.49
N LYS A 24 -7.52 9.38 10.90
CA LYS A 24 -7.85 9.17 12.32
C LYS A 24 -6.68 8.58 13.11
N THR A 25 -5.96 7.62 12.54
CA THR A 25 -4.80 7.03 13.24
C THR A 25 -3.65 8.03 13.35
N ILE A 26 -3.44 8.87 12.34
CA ILE A 26 -2.48 9.99 12.41
C ILE A 26 -2.91 11.00 13.48
N ALA A 27 -4.20 11.32 13.59
CA ALA A 27 -4.71 12.23 14.62
C ALA A 27 -4.53 11.67 16.05
N VAL A 28 -4.68 10.36 16.25
CA VAL A 28 -4.42 9.68 17.53
C VAL A 28 -2.91 9.65 17.83
N ALA A 29 -2.09 9.30 16.83
CA ALA A 29 -0.64 9.30 16.97
C ALA A 29 -0.05 10.70 17.25
N ALA A 30 -0.69 11.74 16.72
CA ALA A 30 -0.33 13.14 16.97
C ALA A 30 -0.57 13.58 18.43
N LYS A 31 -1.46 12.90 19.15
CA LYS A 31 -1.83 13.25 20.51
C LYS A 31 -0.76 12.81 21.52
N ASP A 32 -0.15 11.64 21.30
CA ASP A 32 0.93 11.10 22.13
C ASP A 32 2.08 10.54 21.26
N PRO A 33 2.88 11.39 20.58
CA PRO A 33 3.90 10.94 19.62
C PRO A 33 5.01 10.08 20.25
N SER A 34 5.36 10.34 21.51
CA SER A 34 6.41 9.64 22.25
C SER A 34 6.08 8.18 22.54
N TRP A 35 4.80 7.82 22.62
CA TRP A 35 4.37 6.42 22.83
C TRP A 35 4.57 5.56 21.59
N TYR A 36 4.56 6.19 20.41
CA TYR A 36 4.68 5.52 19.11
C TYR A 36 6.05 5.68 18.47
N GLY A 37 6.98 6.43 19.09
CA GLY A 37 8.32 6.68 18.55
C GLY A 37 8.30 7.46 17.24
N ILE A 38 7.27 8.28 17.01
CA ILE A 38 7.09 9.06 15.77
C ILE A 38 7.55 10.50 16.02
N ASP A 39 8.42 11.00 15.14
CA ASP A 39 8.93 12.36 15.19
C ASP A 39 7.92 13.39 14.61
N GLU A 40 7.97 14.63 15.09
CA GLU A 40 7.03 15.69 14.67
C GLU A 40 7.17 16.02 13.17
N VAL A 41 8.38 15.92 12.63
CA VAL A 41 8.67 16.09 11.20
C VAL A 41 8.06 14.95 10.38
N GLU A 42 8.05 13.74 10.91
CA GLU A 42 7.41 12.60 10.26
C GLU A 42 5.88 12.70 10.30
N LEU A 43 5.33 13.19 11.40
CA LEU A 43 3.90 13.45 11.55
C LEU A 43 3.39 14.47 10.52
N ASP A 44 4.14 15.56 10.29
CA ASP A 44 3.78 16.56 9.26
C ASP A 44 3.83 15.98 7.84
N LYS A 45 4.84 15.15 7.53
CA LYS A 45 4.90 14.40 6.26
C LYS A 45 3.67 13.52 6.07
N ARG A 46 3.27 12.78 7.11
CA ARG A 46 2.08 11.91 7.09
C ARG A 46 0.79 12.72 6.91
N ARG A 47 0.65 13.87 7.58
CA ARG A 47 -0.50 14.78 7.40
C ARG A 47 -0.61 15.32 5.97
N ARG A 48 0.51 15.79 5.42
CA ARG A 48 0.58 16.31 4.04
C ARG A 48 0.21 15.23 3.02
N TRP A 49 0.76 14.02 3.19
CA TRP A 49 0.44 12.89 2.32
C TRP A 49 -1.05 12.52 2.38
N THR A 50 -1.62 12.41 3.58
CA THR A 50 -3.04 12.08 3.76
C THR A 50 -3.97 13.15 3.16
N SER A 51 -3.63 14.43 3.29
CA SER A 51 -4.37 15.53 2.67
C SER A 51 -4.33 15.48 1.14
N ASN A 52 -3.15 15.21 0.56
CA ASN A 52 -2.98 15.06 -0.88
C ASN A 52 -3.75 13.85 -1.41
N ALA A 53 -3.65 12.69 -0.74
CA ALA A 53 -4.38 11.49 -1.09
C ALA A 53 -5.90 11.72 -1.06
N ARG A 54 -6.41 12.39 -0.02
CA ARG A 54 -7.83 12.73 0.11
C ARG A 54 -8.32 13.62 -1.03
N THR A 55 -7.49 14.58 -1.45
CA THR A 55 -7.79 15.47 -2.58
C THR A 55 -7.83 14.70 -3.90
N GLN A 56 -6.86 13.81 -4.15
CA GLN A 56 -6.84 12.97 -5.35
C GLN A 56 -8.06 12.04 -5.43
N VAL A 57 -8.39 11.35 -4.33
CA VAL A 57 -9.56 10.46 -4.28
C VAL A 57 -10.86 11.24 -4.47
N ARG A 58 -10.96 12.46 -3.92
CA ARG A 58 -12.11 13.34 -4.15
C ARG A 58 -12.24 13.76 -5.61
N ASN A 59 -11.13 14.05 -6.27
CA ASN A 59 -11.12 14.42 -7.70
C ASN A 59 -11.52 13.23 -8.59
N VAL A 60 -11.01 12.03 -8.29
CA VAL A 60 -11.39 10.77 -8.98
C VAL A 60 -12.87 10.46 -8.75
N LYS A 61 -13.38 10.60 -7.51
CA LYS A 61 -14.81 10.40 -7.23
C LYS A 61 -15.66 11.42 -7.99
N LYS A 62 -15.23 12.68 -8.08
CA LYS A 62 -15.94 13.72 -8.82
C LYS A 62 -15.97 13.42 -10.31
N SER A 63 -14.86 13.00 -10.92
CA SER A 63 -14.84 12.63 -12.35
C SER A 63 -15.72 11.41 -12.64
N LEU A 64 -15.74 10.40 -11.76
CA LEU A 64 -16.62 9.23 -11.90
C LEU A 64 -18.10 9.55 -11.73
N VAL A 65 -18.45 10.49 -10.83
CA VAL A 65 -19.83 10.93 -10.64
C VAL A 65 -20.30 11.78 -11.82
N THR A 66 -19.47 12.73 -12.30
CA THR A 66 -19.79 13.57 -13.46
C THR A 66 -19.92 12.74 -14.76
N GLN A 67 -19.11 11.69 -14.93
CA GLN A 67 -19.22 10.76 -16.06
C GLN A 67 -20.52 9.91 -16.01
N ASN A 68 -21.09 9.69 -14.83
CA ASN A 68 -22.33 8.95 -14.66
C ASN A 68 -23.58 9.83 -14.81
N GLU A 69 -23.49 11.14 -14.51
CA GLU A 69 -24.57 12.11 -14.77
C GLU A 69 -24.75 12.40 -16.27
N SER A 70 -23.67 12.41 -17.07
CA SER A 70 -23.77 12.49 -18.53
C SER A 70 -24.42 11.25 -19.19
N ASN A 71 -24.41 10.11 -18.51
CA ASN A 71 -25.09 8.88 -18.96
C ASN A 71 -26.52 8.73 -18.44
N GLY A 72 -26.94 9.51 -17.45
CA GLY A 72 -28.31 9.50 -16.89
C GLY A 72 -29.28 10.48 -17.54
N THR A 73 -28.79 11.52 -18.23
CA THR A 73 -29.63 12.53 -18.90
C THR A 73 -29.76 12.30 -20.42
N SER A 74 -28.92 11.46 -21.01
CA SER A 74 -28.93 11.21 -22.47
C SER A 74 -30.07 10.30 -22.95
N THR A 75 -30.79 9.61 -22.05
CA THR A 75 -31.93 8.75 -22.42
C THR A 75 -33.24 9.53 -22.66
N SER A 76 -33.39 10.77 -22.17
CA SER A 76 -34.57 11.59 -22.46
C SER A 76 -34.48 12.31 -23.80
N THR A 77 -33.28 12.70 -24.24
CA THR A 77 -33.06 13.41 -25.51
C THR A 77 -33.03 12.46 -26.71
N ILE A 78 -32.45 11.26 -26.56
CA ILE A 78 -32.40 10.26 -27.65
C ILE A 78 -33.78 9.65 -27.93
N ASN A 79 -34.59 9.41 -26.89
CA ASN A 79 -35.98 8.99 -27.08
C ASN A 79 -36.85 10.12 -27.66
N GLY A 80 -36.52 11.39 -27.41
CA GLY A 80 -37.14 12.53 -28.07
C GLY A 80 -36.79 12.61 -29.56
N MET A 81 -35.51 12.49 -29.92
CA MET A 81 -35.06 12.55 -31.31
C MET A 81 -35.50 11.33 -32.13
N ARG A 82 -35.50 10.12 -31.55
CA ARG A 82 -36.00 8.91 -32.24
C ARG A 82 -37.51 8.93 -32.43
N ARG A 83 -38.26 9.60 -31.54
CA ARG A 83 -39.71 9.81 -31.68
C ARG A 83 -40.05 10.84 -32.74
N GLU A 84 -39.24 11.90 -32.88
CA GLU A 84 -39.33 12.85 -33.98
C GLU A 84 -38.94 12.21 -35.32
N LEU A 85 -37.88 11.39 -35.37
CA LEU A 85 -37.46 10.69 -36.60
C LEU A 85 -38.51 9.67 -37.10
N MET A 86 -39.17 8.94 -36.19
CA MET A 86 -40.25 8.00 -36.53
C MET A 86 -41.57 8.69 -36.89
N ARG A 87 -41.77 9.94 -36.46
CA ARG A 87 -42.93 10.76 -36.84
C ARG A 87 -42.77 11.35 -38.24
N ILE A 88 -41.54 11.63 -38.67
CA ILE A 88 -41.22 12.08 -40.04
C ILE A 88 -41.50 10.95 -41.05
N GLN A 89 -41.07 9.72 -40.75
CA GLN A 89 -41.14 8.59 -41.69
C GLN A 89 -42.57 8.15 -42.08
N ASN A 90 -43.58 8.39 -41.24
CA ASN A 90 -44.98 8.05 -41.54
C ASN A 90 -45.76 9.15 -42.31
N SER A 91 -45.11 10.26 -42.68
CA SER A 91 -45.73 11.34 -43.45
C SER A 91 -45.52 11.26 -44.96
N HIS A 92 -44.80 10.25 -45.46
CA HIS A 92 -44.35 10.20 -46.87
C HIS A 92 -45.01 9.10 -47.72
N GLN A 93 -46.11 8.48 -47.27
CA GLN A 93 -46.90 7.54 -48.10
C GLN A 93 -48.13 8.17 -48.77
N ALA A 94 -48.38 9.46 -48.57
CA ALA A 94 -49.36 10.21 -49.35
C ALA A 94 -48.64 11.19 -50.27
N GLU A 95 -48.93 11.05 -51.56
CA GLU A 95 -48.68 12.02 -52.64
C GLU A 95 -47.52 11.72 -53.59
N LYS A 96 -47.97 11.22 -54.75
CA LYS A 96 -47.32 11.18 -56.05
C LYS A 96 -46.71 12.54 -56.44
N SER A 97 -45.76 12.43 -57.36
CA SER A 97 -45.24 13.46 -58.27
C SER A 97 -44.39 14.57 -57.64
N ASN A 98 -43.07 14.50 -57.83
CA ASN A 98 -42.38 15.48 -58.67
C ASN A 98 -40.91 15.13 -58.84
N GLN A 99 -40.54 14.98 -60.11
CA GLN A 99 -39.19 14.77 -60.59
C GLN A 99 -38.45 16.12 -60.65
N TYR A 100 -38.05 16.67 -59.50
CA TYR A 100 -37.16 17.85 -59.40
C TYR A 100 -36.57 17.91 -57.98
N ASN A 101 -35.71 16.96 -57.59
CA ASN A 101 -34.94 17.06 -56.33
C ASN A 101 -33.66 16.20 -56.31
N VAL A 102 -33.12 15.82 -57.48
CA VAL A 102 -31.88 15.02 -57.54
C VAL A 102 -30.65 15.92 -57.34
N GLN A 103 -30.70 17.17 -57.81
CA GLN A 103 -29.54 18.09 -57.79
C GLN A 103 -29.16 18.60 -56.38
N GLY A 104 -30.12 18.76 -55.46
CA GLY A 104 -29.86 19.21 -54.09
C GLY A 104 -29.47 18.09 -53.12
N ASN A 105 -29.78 16.84 -53.48
CA ASN A 105 -29.42 15.68 -52.67
C ASN A 105 -27.95 15.32 -52.84
N ASP A 106 -27.37 15.47 -54.03
CA ASP A 106 -25.94 15.20 -54.26
C ASP A 106 -25.02 16.14 -53.46
N ASP A 107 -25.37 17.42 -53.35
CA ASP A 107 -24.56 18.41 -52.62
C ASP A 107 -24.67 18.23 -51.08
N PHE A 108 -25.82 17.77 -50.63
CA PHE A 108 -26.00 17.36 -49.24
C PHE A 108 -25.28 16.05 -48.92
N ILE A 109 -25.33 15.06 -49.82
CA ILE A 109 -24.65 13.76 -49.65
C ILE A 109 -23.12 13.93 -49.71
N SER A 110 -22.60 14.76 -50.61
CA SER A 110 -21.17 15.04 -50.71
C SER A 110 -20.65 15.72 -49.44
N SER A 111 -21.34 16.76 -48.96
CA SER A 111 -20.96 17.47 -47.73
C SER A 111 -21.08 16.61 -46.45
N GLU A 112 -22.05 15.69 -46.37
CA GLU A 112 -22.14 14.70 -45.28
C GLU A 112 -20.99 13.69 -45.36
N SER A 113 -20.63 13.23 -46.56
CA SER A 113 -19.52 12.29 -46.77
C SER A 113 -18.16 12.90 -46.38
N ASP A 114 -17.94 14.17 -46.70
CA ASP A 114 -16.71 14.90 -46.30
C ASP A 114 -16.62 15.03 -44.79
N ARG A 115 -17.76 15.24 -44.12
CA ARG A 115 -17.84 15.33 -42.66
C ARG A 115 -17.58 13.97 -41.99
N GLN A 116 -18.10 12.89 -42.55
CA GLN A 116 -17.81 11.53 -42.09
C GLN A 116 -16.33 11.17 -42.30
N LEU A 117 -15.73 11.57 -43.42
CA LEU A 117 -14.32 11.33 -43.71
C LEU A 117 -13.40 12.04 -42.70
N LEU A 118 -13.72 13.26 -42.29
CA LEU A 118 -12.98 13.98 -41.25
C LEU A 118 -13.08 13.30 -39.89
N LEU A 119 -14.27 12.79 -39.53
CA LEU A 119 -14.47 12.05 -38.27
C LEU A 119 -13.69 10.73 -38.26
N ILE A 120 -13.66 9.99 -39.37
CA ILE A 120 -12.88 8.76 -39.50
C ILE A 120 -11.39 9.06 -39.37
N ARG A 121 -10.88 10.12 -40.02
CA ARG A 121 -9.47 10.51 -39.89
C ARG A 121 -9.08 10.90 -38.46
N GLN A 122 -9.96 11.62 -37.75
CA GLN A 122 -9.71 11.95 -36.34
C GLN A 122 -9.66 10.69 -35.47
N GLN A 123 -10.55 9.73 -35.71
CA GLN A 123 -10.53 8.45 -34.98
C GLN A 123 -9.28 7.62 -35.30
N ASP A 124 -8.84 7.58 -36.55
CA ASP A 124 -7.61 6.87 -36.91
C ASP A 124 -6.38 7.50 -36.22
N GLU A 125 -6.31 8.83 -36.12
CA GLU A 125 -5.24 9.52 -35.41
C GLU A 125 -5.27 9.23 -33.89
N GLU A 126 -6.46 9.19 -33.29
CA GLU A 126 -6.64 8.77 -31.89
C GLU A 126 -6.24 7.30 -31.66
N LEU A 127 -6.51 6.41 -32.62
CA LEU A 127 -6.14 5.00 -32.54
C LEU A 127 -4.62 4.79 -32.68
N ASP A 128 -3.95 5.58 -33.50
CA ASP A 128 -2.48 5.56 -33.60
C ASP A 128 -1.83 6.02 -32.30
N GLU A 129 -2.36 7.07 -31.66
CA GLU A 129 -1.89 7.51 -30.34
C GLU A 129 -2.16 6.45 -29.25
N LEU A 130 -3.32 5.80 -29.32
CA LEU A 130 -3.67 4.69 -28.42
C LEU A 130 -2.72 3.50 -28.63
N SER A 131 -2.43 3.14 -29.88
CA SER A 131 -1.50 2.07 -30.24
C SER A 131 -0.10 2.34 -29.69
N ALA A 132 0.40 3.58 -29.86
CA ALA A 132 1.67 4.00 -29.27
C ALA A 132 1.65 3.93 -27.73
N SER A 133 0.52 4.25 -27.11
CA SER A 133 0.34 4.15 -25.66
C SER A 133 0.33 2.69 -25.18
N VAL A 134 -0.32 1.79 -25.91
CA VAL A 134 -0.34 0.35 -25.62
C VAL A 134 1.07 -0.24 -25.75
N GLN A 135 1.84 0.17 -26.77
CA GLN A 135 3.21 -0.27 -26.92
C GLN A 135 4.09 0.16 -25.74
N ARG A 136 3.98 1.43 -25.29
CA ARG A 136 4.69 1.91 -24.09
C ARG A 136 4.28 1.13 -22.83
N ILE A 137 3.00 0.81 -22.67
CA ILE A 137 2.52 -0.01 -21.54
C ILE A 137 3.09 -1.43 -21.64
N GLY A 138 3.18 -2.00 -22.84
CA GLY A 138 3.83 -3.29 -23.08
C GLY A 138 5.29 -3.29 -22.64
N ASP A 139 6.05 -2.26 -23.03
CA ASP A 139 7.45 -2.11 -22.65
C ASP A 139 7.62 -1.99 -21.13
N VAL A 140 6.79 -1.17 -20.48
CA VAL A 140 6.77 -1.05 -19.00
C VAL A 140 6.41 -2.39 -18.35
N GLY A 141 5.47 -3.14 -18.93
CA GLY A 141 5.08 -4.47 -18.46
C GLY A 141 6.24 -5.48 -18.52
N LEU A 142 7.05 -5.44 -19.59
CA LEU A 142 8.26 -6.26 -19.70
C LEU A 142 9.30 -5.88 -18.65
N THR A 143 9.52 -4.57 -18.43
CA THR A 143 10.44 -4.10 -17.39
C THR A 143 9.98 -4.52 -15.99
N ILE A 144 8.68 -4.43 -15.69
CA ILE A 144 8.12 -4.89 -14.40
C ILE A 144 8.34 -6.40 -14.25
N HIS A 145 8.15 -7.19 -15.31
CA HIS A 145 8.37 -8.63 -15.26
C HIS A 145 9.83 -8.98 -14.96
N GLU A 146 10.78 -8.32 -15.61
CA GLU A 146 12.22 -8.52 -15.35
C GLU A 146 12.59 -8.14 -13.91
N GLU A 147 12.08 -7.02 -13.41
CA GLU A 147 12.28 -6.58 -12.03
C GLU A 147 11.68 -7.55 -11.01
N LEU A 148 10.52 -8.14 -11.30
CA LEU A 148 9.93 -9.19 -10.45
C LEU A 148 10.79 -10.45 -10.39
N LEU A 149 11.38 -10.87 -11.52
CA LEU A 149 12.33 -12.00 -11.54
C LEU A 149 13.60 -11.67 -10.75
N ALA A 150 14.10 -10.43 -10.84
CA ALA A 150 15.22 -9.97 -10.02
C ALA A 150 14.89 -9.99 -8.52
N GLN A 151 13.68 -9.54 -8.15
CA GLN A 151 13.21 -9.57 -6.77
C GLN A 151 13.00 -10.99 -6.23
N GLU A 152 12.52 -11.93 -7.05
CA GLU A 152 12.42 -13.35 -6.68
C GLU A 152 13.79 -13.90 -6.24
N LYS A 153 14.84 -13.59 -7.00
CA LYS A 153 16.21 -13.98 -6.65
C LYS A 153 16.69 -13.34 -5.35
N ILE A 154 16.42 -12.05 -5.14
CA ILE A 154 16.80 -11.34 -3.90
C ILE A 154 16.05 -11.93 -2.69
N ILE A 155 14.78 -12.32 -2.85
CA ILE A 155 13.99 -12.94 -1.77
C ILE A 155 14.57 -14.31 -1.42
N ASP A 156 14.99 -15.11 -2.40
CA ASP A 156 15.62 -16.40 -2.15
C ASP A 156 16.95 -16.21 -1.37
N GLU A 157 17.78 -15.27 -1.80
CA GLU A 157 19.03 -14.91 -1.11
C GLU A 157 18.76 -14.43 0.33
N LEU A 158 17.78 -13.54 0.52
CA LEU A 158 17.34 -13.09 1.85
C LEU A 158 16.85 -14.27 2.70
N GLY A 159 16.17 -15.25 2.10
CA GLY A 159 15.76 -16.49 2.75
C GLY A 159 16.96 -17.26 3.31
N THR A 160 18.00 -17.43 2.49
CA THR A 160 19.24 -18.12 2.91
C THR A 160 19.99 -17.35 4.01
N GLU A 161 20.06 -16.02 3.92
CA GLU A 161 20.68 -15.18 4.96
C GLU A 161 19.88 -15.22 6.27
N MET A 162 18.55 -15.23 6.18
CA MET A 162 17.65 -15.34 7.32
C MET A 162 17.81 -16.70 8.01
N GLU A 163 17.96 -17.79 7.27
CA GLU A 163 18.25 -19.11 7.83
C GLU A 163 19.61 -19.11 8.57
N GLY A 164 20.65 -18.49 7.97
CA GLY A 164 21.94 -18.29 8.63
C GLY A 164 21.84 -17.47 9.92
N THR A 165 21.02 -16.42 9.92
CA THR A 165 20.75 -15.59 11.10
C THR A 165 19.97 -16.34 12.17
N SER A 166 18.98 -17.15 11.78
CA SER A 166 18.21 -18.03 12.66
C SER A 166 19.13 -19.02 13.39
N ASN A 167 20.06 -19.66 12.66
CA ASN A 167 21.03 -20.57 13.26
C ASN A 167 21.98 -19.87 14.26
N ARG A 168 22.41 -18.64 13.96
CA ARG A 168 23.21 -17.82 14.88
C ARG A 168 22.40 -17.44 16.12
N LEU A 169 21.14 -17.05 15.95
CA LEU A 169 20.23 -16.73 17.05
C LEU A 169 19.97 -17.95 17.94
N ASP A 170 19.75 -19.14 17.38
CA ASP A 170 19.60 -20.38 18.14
C ASP A 170 20.86 -20.69 18.97
N PHE A 171 22.05 -20.47 18.38
CA PHE A 171 23.30 -20.61 19.12
C PHE A 171 23.44 -19.60 20.27
N VAL A 172 23.07 -18.33 20.03
CA VAL A 172 23.05 -17.29 21.06
C VAL A 172 22.04 -17.64 22.15
N GLN A 173 20.84 -18.09 21.79
CA GLN A 173 19.81 -18.52 22.73
C GLN A 173 20.28 -19.69 23.58
N LYS A 174 20.92 -20.71 22.97
CA LYS A 174 21.55 -21.84 23.68
C LYS A 174 22.66 -21.36 24.64
N LYS A 175 23.49 -20.39 24.23
CA LYS A 175 24.52 -19.81 25.10
C LYS A 175 23.92 -19.07 26.29
N VAL A 176 22.89 -18.25 26.06
CA VAL A 176 22.17 -17.55 27.14
C VAL A 176 21.55 -18.57 28.10
N ALA A 177 20.88 -19.61 27.59
CA ALA A 177 20.34 -20.67 28.42
C ALA A 177 21.42 -21.41 29.24
N MET A 178 22.59 -21.67 28.64
CA MET A 178 23.73 -22.25 29.34
C MET A 178 24.26 -21.32 30.44
N VAL A 179 24.39 -20.01 30.16
CA VAL A 179 24.83 -19.02 31.15
C VAL A 179 23.82 -18.93 32.29
N MET A 180 22.52 -18.88 32.01
CA MET A 180 21.48 -18.90 33.05
C MET A 180 21.57 -20.17 33.91
N LYS A 181 21.83 -21.33 33.30
CA LYS A 181 22.03 -22.59 34.03
C LYS A 181 23.30 -22.59 34.87
N LYS A 182 24.40 -22.01 34.37
CA LYS A 182 25.70 -21.94 35.07
C LYS A 182 25.72 -20.89 36.19
N ALA A 183 24.99 -19.80 36.01
CA ALA A 183 24.65 -18.83 37.06
C ALA A 183 23.61 -19.36 38.07
N GLY A 184 23.02 -20.53 37.79
CA GLY A 184 22.03 -21.17 38.65
C GLY A 184 22.60 -21.69 39.97
N ALA A 185 21.68 -22.15 40.83
CA ALA A 185 21.88 -22.46 42.25
C ALA A 185 23.14 -23.30 42.58
N LYS A 186 23.60 -24.19 41.70
CA LYS A 186 24.80 -25.01 41.94
C LYS A 186 26.10 -24.19 41.97
N GLY A 187 26.26 -23.21 41.08
CA GLY A 187 27.44 -22.33 41.06
C GLY A 187 27.44 -21.39 42.27
N GLN A 188 26.28 -20.83 42.60
CA GLN A 188 26.09 -20.01 43.78
C GLN A 188 26.31 -20.81 45.09
N LEU A 189 25.83 -22.05 45.18
CA LEU A 189 26.10 -22.92 46.32
C LEU A 189 27.59 -23.23 46.49
N MET A 190 28.32 -23.50 45.39
CA MET A 190 29.77 -23.70 45.45
C MET A 190 30.50 -22.43 45.91
N MET A 191 30.05 -21.26 45.46
CA MET A 191 30.59 -19.97 45.91
C MET A 191 30.32 -19.74 47.41
N ILE A 192 29.11 -20.02 47.88
CA ILE A 192 28.72 -19.90 49.29
C ILE A 192 29.55 -20.85 50.16
N LEU A 193 29.70 -22.12 49.74
CA LEU A 193 30.53 -23.10 50.46
C LEU A 193 31.99 -22.67 50.55
N PHE A 194 32.55 -22.14 49.46
CA PHE A 194 33.92 -21.62 49.46
C PHE A 194 34.08 -20.42 50.40
N LEU A 195 33.16 -19.46 50.36
CA LEU A 195 33.16 -18.30 51.28
C LEU A 195 33.02 -18.73 52.74
N LEU A 196 32.17 -19.72 53.04
CA LEU A 196 32.00 -20.26 54.40
C LEU A 196 33.28 -20.95 54.90
N ALA A 197 33.94 -21.75 54.07
CA ALA A 197 35.20 -22.38 54.44
C ALA A 197 36.29 -21.33 54.73
N LEU A 198 36.39 -20.29 53.91
CA LEU A 198 37.32 -19.18 54.10
C LEU A 198 37.03 -18.43 55.41
N PHE A 199 35.74 -18.19 55.70
CA PHE A 199 35.31 -17.56 56.96
C PHE A 199 35.68 -18.41 58.19
N ILE A 200 35.51 -19.73 58.13
CA ILE A 200 35.93 -20.65 59.23
C ILE A 200 37.42 -20.56 59.47
N VAL A 201 38.24 -20.58 58.41
CA VAL A 201 39.70 -20.46 58.52
C VAL A 201 40.09 -19.13 59.18
N LEU A 202 39.49 -18.02 58.76
CA LEU A 202 39.73 -16.72 59.38
C LEU A 202 39.31 -16.70 60.85
N PHE A 203 38.16 -17.29 61.19
CA PHE A 203 37.68 -17.35 62.57
C PHE A 203 38.64 -18.12 63.47
N VAL A 204 39.11 -19.29 63.02
CA VAL A 204 40.10 -20.09 63.76
C VAL A 204 41.42 -19.33 63.90
N LEU A 205 41.89 -18.66 62.85
CA LEU A 205 43.12 -17.87 62.88
C LEU A 205 42.99 -16.72 63.88
N VAL A 206 41.88 -15.99 63.87
CA VAL A 206 41.61 -14.89 64.81
C VAL A 206 41.49 -15.39 66.25
N PHE A 207 40.78 -16.50 66.48
CA PHE A 207 40.66 -17.08 67.81
C PHE A 207 42.02 -17.56 68.34
N SER A 208 42.80 -18.26 67.50
CA SER A 208 44.14 -18.71 67.84
C SER A 208 45.09 -17.55 68.12
N HIS A 209 45.01 -16.47 67.34
CA HIS A 209 45.78 -15.25 67.57
C HIS A 209 45.43 -14.61 68.92
N ARG A 210 44.13 -14.48 69.24
CA ARG A 210 43.67 -13.90 70.51
C ARG A 210 44.11 -14.75 71.71
N GLU A 211 44.05 -16.08 71.60
CA GLU A 211 44.47 -17.00 72.66
C GLU A 211 45.99 -16.94 72.92
N LEU A 212 46.77 -16.69 71.86
CA LEU A 212 48.21 -16.43 71.96
C LEU A 212 48.50 -15.12 72.70
N GLU A 213 47.70 -14.08 72.47
CA GLU A 213 47.82 -12.80 73.20
C GLU A 213 47.42 -12.94 74.68
N THR A 214 46.34 -13.65 74.99
CA THR A 214 45.92 -13.90 76.39
C THR A 214 46.95 -14.75 77.14
N SER A 215 47.55 -15.73 76.47
CA SER A 215 48.61 -16.55 77.05
C SER A 215 49.84 -15.71 77.39
N LYS A 216 50.28 -14.80 76.52
CA LYS A 216 51.45 -13.94 76.79
C LYS A 216 51.26 -13.01 77.99
N LEU A 217 50.04 -12.51 78.21
CA LEU A 217 49.74 -11.61 79.34
C LEU A 217 49.70 -12.31 80.72
N SER A 218 49.59 -13.64 80.75
CA SER A 218 49.53 -14.40 82.01
C SER A 218 50.90 -14.82 82.54
N TYR A 219 51.99 -14.58 81.80
CA TYR A 219 53.37 -14.92 82.18
C TYR A 219 54.26 -13.68 82.46
N GLU A 220 53.71 -12.46 82.38
CA GLU A 220 54.28 -11.24 82.98
C GLU A 220 53.59 -10.95 84.31
#